data_AF-A0A2N2AJM6-F1
#
_entry.id   AF-A0A2N2AJM6-F1
#
_cell.length_a   1.000
_cell.length_b   1.000
_cell.length_c   1.000
_cell.angle_alpha   90.00
_cell.angle_beta   90.00
_cell.angle_gamma   90.00
#
_symmetry.space_group_name_H-M   'P 1'
#
loop_
_entity.id
_entity.type
_entity.pdbx_description
1 polymer ?
#
loop_
_entity_poly.entity_id
_entity_poly.type
_entity_poly.pdbx_seq_one_letter_code
_entity_poly.pdbx_strand_id
1 'polypeptide(L)'
;MFGFGRKKTVGKRGEPLPESHDGPPDSANPSGLCPRCEKQSSFDFVGSLPLTFDGGYIVSRDGPNVPTFHEQATVMLCRNCHQGIAIIEEQWTGEHRSIERKGGGISSWKGFHWWPLVGATLHKAVPVTVASAYHEAALALSANCPRAAAAMARRTLEAIAVDRGETTGTLAQRLANMSTKGLLHPTLSDWSREVRLIGNTGAHFDPINDVSPNDARQLIDFIRELAKYIYVLPFELNERRAAKP
;
A
#
# COMPACT_ATOMS: atom_id res chain seq x y z
N MET A 1 14.09 -31.28 15.50
CA MET A 1 12.99 -31.54 16.45
C MET A 1 11.99 -30.40 16.29
N PHE A 2 10.76 -30.72 15.86
CA PHE A 2 9.55 -29.88 15.77
C PHE A 2 9.62 -28.55 15.00
N GLY A 3 9.17 -28.59 13.74
CA GLY A 3 8.71 -27.40 13.03
C GLY A 3 7.41 -26.90 13.64
N PHE A 4 7.41 -25.67 14.14
CA PHE A 4 6.19 -24.97 14.53
C PHE A 4 5.45 -24.55 13.25
N GLY A 5 4.65 -25.47 12.70
CA GLY A 5 3.62 -25.10 11.75
C GLY A 5 2.67 -24.10 12.40
N ARG A 6 2.50 -22.93 11.79
CA ARG A 6 1.47 -21.96 12.21
C ARG A 6 0.12 -22.69 12.28
N LYS A 7 -0.60 -22.49 13.38
CA LYS A 7 -1.90 -23.15 13.62
C LYS A 7 -2.87 -22.75 12.51
N LYS A 8 -3.29 -23.73 11.69
CA LYS A 8 -4.35 -23.54 10.70
C LYS A 8 -5.65 -23.22 11.44
N THR A 9 -6.19 -22.03 11.21
CA THR A 9 -7.56 -21.68 11.63
C THR A 9 -8.55 -22.55 10.84
N VAL A 10 -9.58 -23.07 11.49
CA VAL A 10 -10.56 -23.98 10.88
C VAL A 10 -11.94 -23.34 10.94
N GLY A 11 -12.68 -23.41 9.84
CA GLY A 11 -14.02 -22.85 9.68
C GLY A 11 -15.08 -23.69 10.37
N LYS A 12 -16.32 -23.19 10.39
CA LYS A 12 -17.45 -23.86 11.06
C LYS A 12 -17.79 -25.24 10.47
N ARG A 13 -17.30 -25.56 9.25
CA ARG A 13 -17.52 -26.85 8.58
C ARG A 13 -16.26 -27.72 8.55
N GLY A 14 -15.25 -27.39 9.36
CA GLY A 14 -13.99 -28.13 9.37
C GLY A 14 -13.06 -27.79 8.21
N GLU A 15 -13.39 -26.78 7.40
CA GLU A 15 -12.53 -26.35 6.30
C GLU A 15 -11.31 -25.57 6.83
N PRO A 16 -10.09 -25.79 6.32
CA PRO A 16 -8.97 -24.92 6.63
C PRO A 16 -9.29 -23.51 6.15
N LEU A 17 -9.36 -22.55 7.06
CA LEU A 17 -9.46 -21.15 6.71
C LEU A 17 -8.10 -20.70 6.16
N PRO A 18 -8.09 -19.82 5.15
CA PRO A 18 -6.88 -19.12 4.76
C PRO A 18 -6.28 -18.45 6.00
N GLU A 19 -4.95 -18.51 6.17
CA GLU A 19 -4.30 -17.69 7.19
C GLU A 19 -4.70 -16.22 6.95
N SER A 20 -5.20 -15.55 8.00
CA SER A 20 -5.50 -14.13 7.91
C SER A 20 -4.17 -13.39 7.79
N HIS A 21 -3.89 -12.87 6.60
CA HIS A 21 -2.75 -12.01 6.35
C HIS A 21 -3.28 -10.66 5.89
N ASP A 22 -3.08 -9.64 6.72
CA ASP A 22 -3.47 -8.26 6.47
C ASP A 22 -2.56 -7.55 5.44
N GLY A 23 -1.49 -8.24 4.99
CA GLY A 23 -0.52 -7.72 4.03
C GLY A 23 -0.78 -8.13 2.57
N PRO A 24 -0.10 -7.48 1.61
CA PRO A 24 -0.10 -7.91 0.21
C PRO A 24 0.66 -9.24 0.03
N PRO A 25 0.32 -10.04 -0.98
CA PRO A 25 0.89 -11.38 -1.19
C PRO A 25 2.32 -11.34 -1.72
N ASP A 26 3.13 -12.35 -1.41
CA ASP A 26 4.45 -12.58 -2.01
C ASP A 26 4.66 -14.08 -2.37
N SER A 27 5.83 -14.44 -2.90
CA SER A 27 6.12 -15.83 -3.31
C SER A 27 6.25 -16.80 -2.14
N ALA A 28 6.66 -16.31 -0.96
CA ALA A 28 6.71 -17.10 0.26
C ALA A 28 5.31 -17.29 0.87
N ASN A 29 4.41 -16.32 0.65
CA ASN A 29 3.04 -16.34 1.12
C ASN A 29 2.06 -15.84 0.03
N PRO A 30 1.56 -16.74 -0.84
CA PRO A 30 0.73 -16.39 -1.99
C PRO A 30 -0.75 -16.17 -1.59
N SER A 31 -0.99 -15.50 -0.47
CA SER A 31 -2.32 -15.14 0.04
C SER A 31 -2.26 -13.79 0.74
N GLY A 32 -3.25 -12.94 0.48
CA GLY A 32 -3.28 -11.59 1.04
C GLY A 32 -4.28 -10.68 0.33
N LEU A 33 -4.19 -9.38 0.65
CA LEU A 33 -5.00 -8.36 0.02
C LEU A 33 -4.53 -8.11 -1.42
N CYS A 34 -5.41 -8.29 -2.40
CA CYS A 34 -5.04 -8.07 -3.79
C CYS A 34 -4.76 -6.59 -4.10
N PRO A 35 -3.57 -6.22 -4.62
CA PRO A 35 -3.28 -4.83 -5.02
C PRO A 35 -4.21 -4.25 -6.08
N ARG A 36 -4.99 -5.09 -6.79
CA ARG A 36 -5.91 -4.66 -7.85
C ARG A 36 -7.36 -4.56 -7.42
N CYS A 37 -7.89 -5.63 -6.83
CA CYS A 37 -9.30 -5.69 -6.48
C CYS A 37 -9.57 -5.41 -5.01
N GLU A 38 -8.51 -5.22 -4.21
CA GLU A 38 -8.58 -4.88 -2.78
C GLU A 38 -9.43 -5.88 -1.97
N LYS A 39 -9.50 -7.13 -2.45
CA LYS A 39 -10.16 -8.25 -1.76
C LYS A 39 -9.13 -9.26 -1.31
N GLN A 40 -9.40 -9.91 -0.19
CA GLN A 40 -8.64 -11.08 0.25
C GLN A 40 -8.71 -12.16 -0.81
N SER A 41 -7.56 -12.66 -1.25
CA SER A 41 -7.47 -13.71 -2.27
C SER A 41 -6.23 -14.56 -2.05
N SER A 42 -6.25 -15.77 -2.62
CA SER A 42 -5.03 -16.53 -2.93
C SER A 42 -4.56 -16.22 -4.35
N PHE A 43 -3.31 -16.55 -4.63
CA PHE A 43 -2.61 -16.22 -5.87
C PHE A 43 -1.96 -17.46 -6.48
N ASP A 44 -2.05 -17.57 -7.81
CA ASP A 44 -1.34 -18.59 -8.59
C ASP A 44 0.01 -18.04 -9.04
N PHE A 45 1.09 -18.76 -8.74
CA PHE A 45 2.44 -18.40 -9.17
C PHE A 45 2.60 -18.61 -10.68
N VAL A 46 3.12 -17.60 -11.39
CA VAL A 46 3.40 -17.67 -12.83
C VAL A 46 4.88 -17.92 -13.08
N GLY A 47 5.75 -17.17 -12.39
CA GLY A 47 7.19 -17.26 -12.58
C GLY A 47 7.94 -16.16 -11.83
N SER A 48 9.25 -16.35 -11.67
CA SER A 48 10.16 -15.34 -11.14
C SER A 48 11.41 -15.20 -12.00
N LEU A 49 11.98 -13.99 -12.03
CA LEU A 49 13.22 -13.67 -12.75
C LEU A 49 14.19 -12.93 -11.80
N PRO A 50 15.48 -13.28 -11.79
CA PRO A 50 16.47 -12.58 -10.98
C PRO A 50 16.65 -11.14 -11.47
N LEU A 51 16.84 -10.21 -10.53
CA LEU A 51 17.04 -8.79 -10.82
C LEU A 51 18.44 -8.31 -10.45
N THR A 52 18.85 -8.56 -9.21
CA THR A 52 20.11 -8.03 -8.67
C THR A 52 21.02 -9.18 -8.24
N PHE A 53 22.13 -9.30 -8.98
CA PHE A 53 23.17 -10.31 -8.76
C PHE A 53 24.18 -9.83 -7.73
N ASP A 54 24.69 -10.72 -6.90
CA ASP A 54 25.66 -10.42 -5.83
C ASP A 54 27.12 -10.73 -6.23
N GLY A 55 27.35 -11.07 -7.50
CA GLY A 55 28.65 -11.41 -8.08
C GLY A 55 29.18 -12.80 -7.70
N GLY A 56 28.44 -13.57 -6.90
CA GLY A 56 28.76 -14.96 -6.60
C GLY A 56 28.26 -15.92 -7.68
N TYR A 57 28.70 -17.18 -7.56
CA TYR A 57 28.25 -18.27 -8.41
C TYR A 57 28.03 -19.53 -7.58
N ILE A 58 26.91 -20.21 -7.81
CA ILE A 58 26.72 -21.59 -7.38
C ILE A 58 27.46 -22.46 -8.40
N VAL A 59 28.52 -23.12 -7.94
CA VAL A 59 29.28 -24.09 -8.73
C VAL A 59 28.52 -25.41 -8.71
N SER A 60 28.01 -25.81 -9.87
CA SER A 60 27.40 -27.13 -10.05
C SER A 60 28.45 -28.13 -10.49
N ARG A 61 28.40 -29.36 -9.97
CA ARG A 61 29.38 -30.40 -10.30
C ARG A 61 29.32 -30.84 -11.77
N ASP A 62 28.12 -30.82 -12.35
CA ASP A 62 27.83 -31.35 -13.70
C ASP A 62 27.08 -30.33 -14.59
N GLY A 63 27.08 -29.05 -14.23
CA GLY A 63 26.32 -28.02 -14.92
C GLY A 63 27.01 -26.66 -14.97
N PRO A 64 26.45 -25.70 -15.73
CA PRO A 64 26.99 -24.35 -15.77
C PRO A 64 26.93 -23.70 -14.39
N ASN A 65 27.94 -22.90 -14.07
CA ASN A 65 27.92 -22.05 -12.88
C ASN A 65 26.73 -21.09 -12.98
N VAL A 66 25.89 -21.06 -11.94
CA VAL A 66 24.71 -20.19 -11.91
C VAL A 66 25.04 -18.95 -11.08
N PRO A 67 24.93 -17.73 -11.62
CA PRO A 67 25.11 -16.50 -10.83
C PRO A 67 24.15 -16.47 -9.65
N THR A 68 24.65 -16.11 -8.47
CA THR A 68 23.79 -15.86 -7.30
C THR A 68 23.16 -14.47 -7.37
N PHE A 69 21.95 -14.36 -6.82
CA PHE A 69 21.16 -13.15 -6.80
C PHE A 69 20.39 -13.06 -5.49
N HIS A 70 20.06 -11.83 -5.09
CA HIS A 70 19.37 -11.54 -3.83
C HIS A 70 18.08 -10.75 -4.03
N GLU A 71 17.76 -10.36 -5.26
CA GLU A 71 16.47 -9.77 -5.63
C GLU A 71 15.88 -10.48 -6.84
N GLN A 72 14.55 -10.61 -6.86
CA GLN A 72 13.81 -11.17 -7.99
C GLN A 72 12.50 -10.41 -8.25
N ALA A 73 12.03 -10.45 -9.50
CA ALA A 73 10.67 -10.06 -9.88
C ALA A 73 9.81 -11.30 -10.01
N THR A 74 8.74 -11.39 -9.22
CA THR A 74 7.77 -12.48 -9.25
C THR A 74 6.44 -12.00 -9.82
N VAL A 75 5.83 -12.80 -10.70
CA VAL A 75 4.49 -12.56 -11.22
C VAL A 75 3.51 -13.61 -10.67
N MET A 76 2.36 -13.15 -10.19
CA MET A 76 1.28 -14.02 -9.71
C MET A 76 -0.09 -13.57 -10.21
N LEU A 77 -1.06 -14.49 -10.32
CA LEU A 77 -2.43 -14.21 -10.73
C LEU A 77 -3.37 -14.27 -9.53
N CYS A 78 -4.19 -13.23 -9.35
CA CYS A 78 -5.23 -13.23 -8.32
C CYS A 78 -6.36 -14.19 -8.68
N ARG A 79 -6.70 -15.14 -7.80
CA ARG A 79 -7.84 -16.07 -8.04
C ARG A 79 -9.22 -15.42 -7.97
N ASN A 80 -9.35 -14.24 -7.38
CA ASN A 80 -10.64 -13.55 -7.30
C ASN A 80 -10.93 -12.68 -8.54
N CYS A 81 -9.96 -11.87 -9.00
CA CYS A 81 -10.17 -10.97 -10.15
C CYS A 81 -9.50 -11.46 -11.45
N HIS A 82 -8.75 -12.55 -11.40
CA HIS A 82 -8.01 -13.14 -12.53
C HIS A 82 -7.00 -12.19 -13.19
N GLN A 83 -6.56 -11.15 -12.47
CA GLN A 83 -5.56 -10.19 -12.95
C GLN A 83 -4.19 -10.48 -12.34
N GLY A 84 -3.13 -10.21 -13.13
CA GLY A 84 -1.75 -10.42 -12.71
C GLY A 84 -1.17 -9.27 -11.89
N ILE A 85 -0.35 -9.61 -10.89
CA ILE A 85 0.45 -8.69 -10.09
C ILE A 85 1.93 -9.00 -10.26
N ALA A 86 2.77 -7.99 -10.13
CA ALA A 86 4.22 -8.17 -10.08
C ALA A 86 4.74 -7.75 -8.70
N ILE A 87 5.75 -8.45 -8.20
CA ILE A 87 6.32 -8.25 -6.87
C ILE A 87 7.83 -8.20 -7.03
N ILE A 88 8.47 -7.19 -6.45
CA ILE A 88 9.91 -7.19 -6.26
C ILE A 88 10.18 -7.74 -4.87
N GLU A 89 10.99 -8.77 -4.82
CA GLU A 89 11.29 -9.53 -3.61
C GLU A 89 12.77 -9.53 -3.34
N GLU A 90 13.15 -9.43 -2.07
CA GLU A 90 14.51 -9.59 -1.60
C GLU A 90 14.67 -10.89 -0.81
N GLN A 91 15.86 -11.49 -0.87
CA GLN A 91 16.16 -12.71 -0.14
C GLN A 91 16.51 -12.39 1.32
N TRP A 92 15.93 -13.18 2.23
CA TRP A 92 16.20 -13.14 3.66
C TRP A 92 16.73 -14.48 4.15
N THR A 93 17.61 -14.44 5.15
CA THR A 93 18.14 -15.62 5.84
C THR A 93 17.85 -15.46 7.33
N GLY A 94 16.83 -16.18 7.81
CA GLY A 94 16.27 -15.94 9.15
C GLY A 94 15.73 -14.51 9.28
N GLU A 95 16.30 -13.73 10.20
CA GLU A 95 15.87 -12.35 10.52
C GLU A 95 16.69 -11.26 9.82
N HIS A 96 17.62 -11.63 8.93
CA HIS A 96 18.50 -10.67 8.23
C HIS A 96 18.31 -10.75 6.72
N ARG A 97 18.51 -9.62 6.03
CA ARG A 97 18.64 -9.61 4.57
C ARG A 97 19.87 -10.42 4.18
N SER A 98 19.75 -11.32 3.19
CA SER A 98 20.85 -12.21 2.80
C SER A 98 22.10 -11.44 2.34
N ILE A 99 21.93 -10.24 1.78
CA ILE A 99 23.04 -9.34 1.39
C ILE A 99 23.91 -8.91 2.57
N GLU A 100 23.36 -8.83 3.79
CA GLU A 100 24.10 -8.43 4.98
C GLU A 100 25.11 -9.50 5.42
N ARG A 101 24.96 -10.74 4.92
CA ARG A 101 25.79 -11.90 5.28
C ARG A 101 25.88 -12.10 6.80
N LYS A 102 24.80 -11.79 7.51
CA LYS A 102 24.67 -11.90 8.97
C LYS A 102 23.67 -12.99 9.33
N GLY A 103 23.97 -13.74 10.37
CA GLY A 103 23.11 -14.79 10.90
C GLY A 103 23.15 -16.09 10.10
N GLY A 104 22.19 -16.97 10.39
CA GLY A 104 21.98 -18.24 9.71
C GLY A 104 20.53 -18.68 9.90
N GLY A 105 19.98 -19.43 8.96
CA GLY A 105 18.56 -19.82 9.00
C GLY A 105 18.04 -20.28 7.64
N ILE A 106 16.73 -20.44 7.57
CA ILE A 106 16.02 -20.78 6.33
C ILE A 106 16.01 -19.56 5.41
N SER A 107 16.32 -19.77 4.13
CA SER A 107 16.19 -18.75 3.10
C SER A 107 14.71 -18.57 2.72
N SER A 108 14.23 -17.33 2.71
CA SER A 108 12.90 -16.98 2.23
C SER A 108 12.94 -15.70 1.38
N TRP A 109 11.92 -15.51 0.56
CA TRP A 109 11.72 -14.28 -0.20
C TRP A 109 10.72 -13.40 0.54
N LYS A 110 10.98 -12.09 0.60
CA LYS A 110 10.02 -11.12 1.13
C LYS A 110 9.76 -10.04 0.10
N GLY A 111 8.50 -9.82 -0.23
CA GLY A 111 8.10 -8.70 -1.09
C GLY A 111 8.38 -7.36 -0.42
N PHE A 112 8.87 -6.39 -1.20
CA PHE A 112 9.04 -5.01 -0.74
C PHE A 112 8.47 -3.97 -1.72
N HIS A 113 8.11 -4.38 -2.94
CA HIS A 113 7.43 -3.53 -3.92
C HIS A 113 6.39 -4.34 -4.70
N TRP A 114 5.22 -3.76 -4.99
CA TRP A 114 4.11 -4.42 -5.69
C TRP A 114 3.62 -3.56 -6.84
N TRP A 115 3.27 -4.21 -7.94
CA TRP A 115 2.56 -3.60 -9.06
C TRP A 115 1.21 -4.31 -9.34
N PRO A 116 0.09 -3.57 -9.46
CA PRO A 116 0.01 -2.14 -9.16
C PRO A 116 0.29 -1.88 -7.69
N LEU A 117 0.65 -0.64 -7.40
CA LEU A 117 0.97 -0.22 -6.05
C LEU A 117 -0.24 -0.44 -5.12
N VAL A 118 -0.02 -1.17 -4.03
CA VAL A 118 -1.05 -1.50 -3.05
C VAL A 118 -1.65 -0.21 -2.48
N GLY A 119 -2.97 -0.10 -2.59
CA GLY A 119 -3.71 1.06 -2.09
C GLY A 119 -3.42 2.36 -2.86
N ALA A 120 -2.88 2.31 -4.09
CA ALA A 120 -2.70 3.48 -4.93
C ALA A 120 -3.96 3.92 -5.67
N THR A 121 -5.00 3.10 -5.61
CA THR A 121 -6.32 3.37 -6.17
C THR A 121 -7.29 3.68 -5.05
N LEU A 122 -8.25 4.57 -5.32
CA LEU A 122 -9.40 4.78 -4.47
C LEU A 122 -10.62 4.10 -5.08
N HIS A 123 -11.60 3.82 -4.23
CA HIS A 123 -12.87 3.23 -4.65
C HIS A 123 -13.57 4.10 -5.72
N LYS A 124 -14.30 3.47 -6.65
CA LYS A 124 -15.01 4.11 -7.78
C LYS A 124 -16.00 5.22 -7.40
N ALA A 125 -16.39 5.30 -6.14
CA ALA A 125 -17.27 6.36 -5.62
C ALA A 125 -16.55 7.71 -5.42
N VAL A 126 -15.21 7.68 -5.40
CA VAL A 126 -14.39 8.89 -5.28
C VAL A 126 -14.30 9.60 -6.63
N PRO A 127 -14.50 10.93 -6.70
CA PRO A 127 -14.36 11.70 -7.92
C PRO A 127 -13.00 11.51 -8.58
N VAL A 128 -12.97 11.45 -9.92
CA VAL A 128 -11.76 11.19 -10.71
C VAL A 128 -10.64 12.20 -10.41
N THR A 129 -10.99 13.47 -10.18
CA THR A 129 -10.03 14.53 -9.83
C THR A 129 -9.32 14.27 -8.50
N VAL A 130 -10.07 13.80 -7.49
CA VAL A 130 -9.53 13.42 -6.18
C VAL A 130 -8.71 12.14 -6.31
N ALA A 131 -9.23 11.13 -7.01
CA ALA A 131 -8.55 9.85 -7.21
C ALA A 131 -7.22 10.00 -7.96
N SER A 132 -7.16 10.87 -8.97
CA SER A 132 -5.94 11.15 -9.73
C SER A 132 -4.86 11.80 -8.86
N ALA A 133 -5.23 12.82 -8.07
CA ALA A 133 -4.28 13.48 -7.16
C ALA A 133 -3.74 12.50 -6.10
N TYR A 134 -4.62 11.65 -5.57
CA TYR A 134 -4.24 10.61 -4.64
C TYR A 134 -3.29 9.58 -5.26
N HIS A 135 -3.58 9.16 -6.48
CA HIS A 135 -2.77 8.19 -7.21
C HIS A 135 -1.33 8.67 -7.38
N GLU A 136 -1.14 9.93 -7.78
CA GLU A 136 0.18 10.56 -7.84
C GLU A 136 0.89 10.59 -6.48
N ALA A 137 0.16 10.86 -5.39
CA ALA A 137 0.74 10.81 -4.04
C ALA A 137 1.25 9.40 -3.69
N ALA A 138 0.44 8.37 -3.97
CA ALA A 138 0.81 6.99 -3.75
C ALA A 138 2.02 6.59 -4.60
N LEU A 139 2.04 6.94 -5.89
CA LEU A 139 3.18 6.70 -6.77
C LEU A 139 4.47 7.33 -6.23
N ALA A 140 4.42 8.61 -5.81
CA ALA A 140 5.57 9.29 -5.23
C ALA A 140 6.09 8.58 -3.96
N LEU A 141 5.19 8.09 -3.11
CA LEU A 141 5.58 7.31 -1.93
C LEU A 141 6.27 6.01 -2.32
N SER A 142 5.76 5.31 -3.35
CA SER A 142 6.37 4.06 -3.83
C SER A 142 7.75 4.25 -4.46
N ALA A 143 8.02 5.43 -5.01
CA ALA A 143 9.31 5.83 -5.53
C ALA A 143 10.25 6.36 -4.43
N ASN A 144 9.91 6.18 -3.15
CA ASN A 144 10.66 6.70 -2.00
C ASN A 144 10.93 8.21 -2.08
N CYS A 145 9.94 8.98 -2.57
CA CYS A 145 9.99 10.44 -2.71
C CYS A 145 9.04 11.10 -1.69
N PRO A 146 9.39 11.13 -0.39
CA PRO A 146 8.47 11.50 0.69
C PRO A 146 7.95 12.94 0.60
N ARG A 147 8.81 13.89 0.23
CA ARG A 147 8.44 15.30 0.02
C ARG A 147 7.39 15.47 -1.08
N ALA A 148 7.59 14.81 -2.22
CA ALA A 148 6.64 14.83 -3.34
C ALA A 148 5.32 14.14 -2.96
N ALA A 149 5.39 13.01 -2.25
CA ALA A 149 4.22 12.32 -1.73
C ALA A 149 3.39 13.21 -0.79
N ALA A 150 4.04 13.93 0.13
CA ALA A 150 3.37 14.87 1.03
C ALA A 150 2.75 16.07 0.30
N ALA A 151 3.43 16.62 -0.71
CA ALA A 151 2.87 17.69 -1.54
C ALA A 151 1.61 17.23 -2.29
N MET A 152 1.63 16.02 -2.86
CA MET A 152 0.48 15.45 -3.55
C MET A 152 -0.64 15.00 -2.62
N ALA A 153 -0.31 14.56 -1.40
CA ALA A 153 -1.26 14.35 -0.32
C ALA A 153 -2.04 15.64 -0.01
N ARG A 154 -1.33 16.77 0.18
CA ARG A 154 -1.97 18.08 0.35
C ARG A 154 -2.85 18.45 -0.84
N ARG A 155 -2.39 18.25 -2.07
CA ARG A 155 -3.18 18.51 -3.29
C ARG A 155 -4.46 17.67 -3.34
N THR A 156 -4.40 16.43 -2.88
CA THR A 156 -5.58 15.56 -2.77
C THR A 156 -6.59 16.12 -1.79
N LEU A 157 -6.13 16.62 -0.63
CA LEU A 157 -6.99 17.26 0.37
C LEU A 157 -7.64 18.55 -0.17
N GLU A 158 -6.91 19.34 -0.96
CA GLU A 158 -7.45 20.50 -1.67
C GLU A 158 -8.54 20.10 -2.67
N ALA A 159 -8.32 19.03 -3.44
CA ALA A 159 -9.31 18.50 -4.37
C ALA A 159 -10.58 18.03 -3.64
N ILE A 160 -10.45 17.38 -2.49
CA ILE A 160 -11.58 16.98 -1.64
C ILE A 160 -12.36 18.21 -1.16
N ALA A 161 -11.66 19.25 -0.69
CA ALA A 161 -12.33 20.47 -0.23
C ALA A 161 -13.12 21.15 -1.35
N VAL A 162 -12.52 21.24 -2.55
CA VAL A 162 -13.17 21.80 -3.75
C VAL A 162 -14.40 20.98 -4.15
N ASP A 163 -14.30 19.65 -4.19
CA ASP A 163 -15.43 18.76 -4.47
C ASP A 163 -16.59 18.97 -3.49
N ARG A 164 -16.27 19.26 -2.22
CA ARG A 164 -17.24 19.53 -1.16
C ARG A 164 -17.76 20.96 -1.14
N GLY A 165 -17.47 21.75 -2.18
CA GLY A 165 -17.99 23.10 -2.37
C GLY A 165 -17.16 24.19 -1.69
N GLU A 166 -16.00 23.87 -1.11
CA GLU A 166 -15.09 24.86 -0.52
C GLU A 166 -14.02 25.29 -1.54
N THR A 167 -14.33 26.34 -2.30
CA THR A 167 -13.48 26.79 -3.43
C THR A 167 -12.70 28.07 -3.16
N THR A 168 -13.04 28.81 -2.10
CA THR A 168 -12.48 30.12 -1.78
C THR A 168 -11.60 30.08 -0.53
N GLY A 169 -10.66 31.02 -0.42
CA GLY A 169 -9.76 31.11 0.72
C GLY A 169 -8.68 30.03 0.74
N THR A 170 -7.90 30.03 1.82
CA THR A 170 -6.80 29.09 2.07
C THR A 170 -7.33 27.70 2.42
N LEU A 171 -6.51 26.65 2.24
CA LEU A 171 -6.88 25.29 2.63
C LEU A 171 -7.31 25.20 4.11
N ALA A 172 -6.64 25.94 4.99
CA ALA A 172 -7.01 26.00 6.41
C ALA A 172 -8.46 26.51 6.62
N GLN A 173 -8.84 27.58 5.91
CA GLN A 173 -10.18 28.14 5.98
C GLN A 173 -11.23 27.16 5.43
N ARG A 174 -10.92 26.50 4.31
CA ARG A 174 -11.81 25.50 3.70
C ARG A 174 -12.06 24.31 4.64
N LEU A 175 -11.01 23.78 5.26
CA LEU A 175 -11.14 22.66 6.21
C LEU A 175 -11.93 23.05 7.47
N ALA A 176 -11.72 24.26 7.99
CA ALA A 176 -12.52 24.79 9.09
C ALA A 176 -14.00 24.87 8.72
N ASN A 177 -14.32 25.40 7.52
CA ASN A 177 -15.69 25.45 7.03
C ASN A 177 -16.32 24.06 6.87
N MET A 178 -15.59 23.08 6.33
CA MET A 178 -16.06 21.69 6.24
C MET A 178 -16.39 21.10 7.61
N SER A 179 -15.58 21.41 8.63
CA SER A 179 -15.84 20.99 10.00
C SER A 179 -17.09 21.66 10.57
N THR A 180 -17.25 22.97 10.40
CA THR A 180 -18.45 23.70 10.84
C THR A 180 -19.73 23.21 10.16
N LYS A 181 -19.65 22.78 8.89
CA LYS A 181 -20.76 22.18 8.14
C LYS A 181 -21.06 20.72 8.51
N GLY A 182 -20.30 20.12 9.44
CA GLY A 182 -20.43 18.72 9.83
C GLY A 182 -20.00 17.73 8.73
N LEU A 183 -19.29 18.20 7.69
CA LEU A 183 -18.72 17.35 6.63
C LEU A 183 -17.43 16.65 7.09
N LEU A 184 -16.73 17.24 8.07
CA LEU A 184 -15.59 16.66 8.75
C LEU A 184 -15.86 16.62 10.26
N HIS A 185 -15.73 15.43 10.85
CA HIS A 185 -15.74 15.32 12.30
C HIS A 185 -14.57 16.15 12.90
N PRO A 186 -14.73 16.82 14.05
CA PRO A 186 -13.69 17.68 14.61
C PRO A 186 -12.31 17.03 14.73
N THR A 187 -12.25 15.75 15.13
CA THR A 187 -10.99 15.00 15.20
C THR A 187 -10.31 14.82 13.83
N LEU A 188 -11.06 14.75 12.73
CA LEU A 188 -10.52 14.71 11.37
C LEU A 188 -10.02 16.08 10.89
N SER A 189 -10.52 17.16 11.49
CA SER A 189 -10.05 18.53 11.22
C SER A 189 -8.62 18.74 11.72
N ASP A 190 -8.30 18.23 12.92
CA ASP A 190 -6.95 18.30 13.49
C ASP A 190 -5.92 17.55 12.62
N TRP A 191 -6.28 16.37 12.13
CA TRP A 191 -5.43 15.63 11.20
C TRP A 191 -5.29 16.32 9.84
N SER A 192 -6.35 16.94 9.34
CA SER A 192 -6.30 17.74 8.10
C SER A 192 -5.34 18.93 8.23
N ARG A 193 -5.19 19.48 9.44
CA ARG A 193 -4.17 20.50 9.75
C ARG A 193 -2.75 19.93 9.70
N GLU A 194 -2.53 18.72 10.19
CA GLU A 194 -1.22 18.04 10.08
C GLU A 194 -0.84 17.76 8.62
N VAL A 195 -1.78 17.29 7.79
CA VAL A 195 -1.58 17.12 6.35
C VAL A 195 -1.15 18.42 5.69
N ARG A 196 -1.76 19.55 6.06
CA ARG A 196 -1.38 20.86 5.55
C ARG A 196 0.04 21.26 5.97
N LEU A 197 0.41 21.03 7.23
CA LEU A 197 1.74 21.40 7.75
C LEU A 197 2.83 20.57 7.09
N ILE A 198 2.71 19.23 7.11
CA ILE A 198 3.70 18.33 6.53
C ILE A 198 3.72 18.48 5.00
N GLY A 199 2.56 18.64 4.37
CA GLY A 199 2.49 18.90 2.92
C GLY A 199 3.13 20.23 2.51
N ASN A 200 3.08 21.25 3.36
CA ASN A 200 3.81 22.51 3.13
C ASN A 200 5.33 22.30 3.21
N THR A 201 5.83 21.56 4.20
CA THR A 201 7.24 21.16 4.30
C THR A 201 7.67 20.31 3.09
N GLY A 202 6.78 19.48 2.55
CA GLY A 202 7.06 18.71 1.33
C GLY A 202 7.17 19.58 0.06
N ALA A 203 6.40 20.67 -0.01
CA ALA A 203 6.33 21.54 -1.18
C ALA A 203 7.35 22.70 -1.17
N HIS A 204 7.81 23.10 0.01
CA HIS A 204 8.73 24.22 0.19
C HIS A 204 9.97 23.76 0.93
N PHE A 205 11.15 24.21 0.49
CA PHE A 205 12.39 23.93 1.17
C PHE A 205 12.41 24.57 2.57
N ASP A 206 12.61 23.75 3.61
CA ASP A 206 12.79 24.16 5.00
C ASP A 206 14.15 23.64 5.50
N PRO A 207 15.03 24.48 6.04
CA PRO A 207 16.36 24.08 6.47
C PRO A 207 16.38 23.29 7.80
N ILE A 208 15.27 23.25 8.54
CA ILE A 208 15.15 22.63 9.86
C ILE A 208 14.27 21.39 9.81
N ASN A 209 13.17 21.44 9.07
CA ASN A 209 12.19 20.35 8.98
C ASN A 209 12.23 19.68 7.61
N ASP A 210 12.19 18.34 7.56
CA ASP A 210 12.04 17.57 6.32
C ASP A 210 10.93 16.53 6.50
N VAL A 211 10.43 16.00 5.39
CA VAL A 211 9.39 14.97 5.38
C VAL A 211 10.04 13.60 5.39
N SER A 212 9.83 12.83 6.46
CA SER A 212 10.31 11.44 6.50
C SER A 212 9.42 10.50 5.67
N PRO A 213 9.92 9.32 5.25
CA PRO A 213 9.10 8.28 4.61
C PRO A 213 7.90 7.85 5.46
N ASN A 214 8.05 7.88 6.79
CA ASN A 214 6.99 7.54 7.72
C ASN A 214 5.90 8.63 7.76
N ASP A 215 6.28 9.91 7.71
CA ASP A 215 5.32 11.02 7.65
C ASP A 215 4.50 10.93 6.36
N ALA A 216 5.17 10.75 5.22
CA ALA A 216 4.51 10.62 3.92
C ALA A 216 3.52 9.44 3.88
N ARG A 217 3.88 8.30 4.50
CA ARG A 217 3.00 7.13 4.60
C ARG A 217 1.75 7.43 5.43
N GLN A 218 1.93 8.00 6.63
CA GLN A 218 0.82 8.38 7.50
C GLN A 218 -0.14 9.36 6.83
N LEU A 219 0.38 10.33 6.07
CA LEU A 219 -0.44 11.27 5.31
C LEU A 219 -1.32 10.57 4.25
N ILE A 220 -0.73 9.66 3.48
CA ILE A 220 -1.42 8.95 2.41
C ILE A 220 -2.48 8.00 2.98
N ASP A 221 -2.17 7.32 4.09
CA ASP A 221 -3.13 6.46 4.77
C ASP A 221 -4.29 7.28 5.35
N PHE A 222 -4.01 8.42 5.98
CA PHE A 222 -5.05 9.34 6.46
C PHE A 222 -5.97 9.81 5.34
N ILE A 223 -5.43 10.25 4.19
CA ILE A 223 -6.25 10.70 3.06
C ILE A 223 -7.10 9.57 2.49
N ARG A 224 -6.57 8.33 2.47
CA ARG A 224 -7.35 7.15 2.06
C ARG A 224 -8.55 6.95 2.97
N GLU A 225 -8.35 7.01 4.28
CA GLU A 225 -9.44 6.86 5.26
C GLU A 225 -10.43 8.02 5.19
N LEU A 226 -9.94 9.25 4.98
CA LEU A 226 -10.81 10.41 4.77
C LEU A 226 -11.67 10.24 3.53
N ALA A 227 -11.10 9.78 2.41
CA ALA A 227 -11.86 9.51 1.20
C ALA A 227 -12.89 8.38 1.41
N LYS A 228 -12.56 7.35 2.19
CA LYS A 228 -13.52 6.31 2.59
C LYS A 228 -14.71 6.90 3.34
N TYR A 229 -14.44 7.71 4.36
CA TYR A 229 -15.49 8.36 5.16
C TYR A 229 -16.38 9.29 4.31
N ILE A 230 -15.76 10.12 3.48
CA ILE A 230 -16.43 11.18 2.71
C ILE A 230 -17.22 10.65 1.51
N TYR A 231 -16.75 9.59 0.84
CA TYR A 231 -17.32 9.09 -0.42
C TYR A 231 -17.81 7.64 -0.34
N VAL A 232 -16.96 6.74 0.16
CA VAL A 232 -17.20 5.29 0.05
C VAL A 232 -18.28 4.82 1.00
N LEU A 233 -18.22 5.23 2.26
CA LEU A 233 -19.20 4.85 3.26
C LEU A 233 -20.62 5.33 2.90
N PRO A 234 -20.84 6.60 2.50
CA PRO A 234 -22.15 7.03 1.97
C PRO A 234 -22.60 6.22 0.76
N PHE A 235 -21.71 5.92 -0.18
CA PHE A 235 -22.01 5.13 -1.37
C PHE A 235 -22.48 3.71 -1.00
N GLU A 236 -21.73 3.00 -0.16
CA GLU A 236 -22.08 1.65 0.28
C GLU A 236 -23.40 1.61 1.07
N LEU A 237 -23.67 2.62 1.90
CA LEU A 237 -24.93 2.72 2.63
C LEU A 237 -26.13 2.91 1.69
N ASN A 238 -25.97 3.73 0.65
CA ASN A 238 -27.01 3.94 -0.35
C ASN A 238 -27.27 2.67 -1.16
N GLU A 239 -26.23 1.98 -1.62
CA GLU A 239 -26.34 0.69 -2.32
C GLU A 239 -27.09 -0.35 -1.46
N ARG A 240 -26.75 -0.47 -0.17
CA ARG A 240 -27.43 -1.41 0.75
C ARG A 240 -28.88 -1.06 1.00
N ARG A 241 -29.23 0.24 1.03
CA ARG A 241 -30.62 0.69 1.17
C ARG A 241 -31.44 0.41 -0.09
N ALA A 242 -30.84 0.60 -1.27
CA ALA A 242 -31.47 0.31 -2.55
C ALA A 242 -31.63 -1.20 -2.82
N ALA A 243 -30.73 -2.02 -2.29
CA ALA A 243 -30.79 -3.48 -2.41
C ALA A 243 -31.75 -4.18 -1.44
N LYS A 244 -32.49 -3.43 -0.60
CA LYS A 244 -33.59 -4.03 0.19
C LYS A 244 -34.74 -4.40 -0.77
N PRO A 245 -35.23 -5.64 -0.73
CA PRO A 245 -36.36 -6.09 -1.54
C PRO A 245 -37.66 -5.35 -1.20
#